data_AF-A0A444R4P9-F1
#
_entry.id   AF-A0A444R4P9-F1
#
_cell.length_a   1.000
_cell.length_b   1.000
_cell.length_c   1.000
_cell.angle_alpha   90.00
_cell.angle_beta   90.00
_cell.angle_gamma   90.00
#
_symmetry.space_group_name_H-M   'P 1'
#
loop_
_entity.id
_entity.type
_entity.pdbx_description
1 polymer ?
#
loop_
_entity_poly.entity_id
_entity_poly.type
_entity_poly.pdbx_seq_one_letter_code
_entity_poly.pdbx_strand_id
1 'polypeptide(L)'
;AIMMIDFALAAEREQGMSPREAIYQACLLRFRPILMTTLAALLGALPLMLSTGVGAELRRPLGIGMVGGLIVSQVLTLFTTPVIYLLFDRLALWTKSRFARHEEEA
;
A
#
# COMPACT_ATOMS: atom_id res chain seq x y z
N ALA A 1 3.59 0.07 0.53
CA ALA A 1 3.01 1.18 1.31
C ALA A 1 3.99 2.34 1.47
N ILE A 2 5.11 2.15 2.20
CA ILE A 2 6.07 3.23 2.59
C ILE A 2 6.39 4.19 1.46
N MET A 3 7.04 3.67 0.42
CA MET A 3 7.45 4.47 -0.70
C MET A 3 6.27 5.29 -1.31
N MET A 4 5.02 4.76 -1.26
CA MET A 4 3.85 5.35 -1.96
C MET A 4 3.42 6.60 -1.23
N ILE A 5 3.44 6.52 0.10
CA ILE A 5 3.23 7.65 0.99
C ILE A 5 4.35 8.67 0.78
N ASP A 6 5.61 8.24 0.66
CA ASP A 6 6.73 9.17 0.42
C ASP A 6 6.54 9.97 -0.88
N PHE A 7 6.09 9.32 -1.95
CA PHE A 7 5.81 10.02 -3.22
C PHE A 7 4.62 10.98 -3.09
N ALA A 8 3.56 10.58 -2.38
CA ALA A 8 2.41 11.44 -2.15
C ALA A 8 2.80 12.68 -1.32
N LEU A 9 3.59 12.51 -0.25
CA LEU A 9 4.11 13.62 0.54
C LEU A 9 5.03 14.54 -0.26
N ALA A 10 5.90 13.97 -1.10
CA ALA A 10 6.78 14.76 -1.96
C ALA A 10 5.96 15.58 -2.97
N ALA A 11 4.94 14.98 -3.59
CA ALA A 11 4.06 15.68 -4.54
C ALA A 11 3.27 16.81 -3.87
N GLU A 12 2.78 16.63 -2.64
CA GLU A 12 2.12 17.72 -1.90
C GLU A 12 3.09 18.86 -1.56
N ARG A 13 4.29 18.53 -1.08
CA ARG A 13 5.25 19.54 -0.58
C ARG A 13 5.99 20.27 -1.70
N GLU A 14 6.41 19.55 -2.73
CA GLU A 14 7.25 20.09 -3.81
C GLU A 14 6.42 20.64 -4.97
N GLN A 15 5.28 20.01 -5.26
CA GLN A 15 4.44 20.36 -6.42
C GLN A 15 3.14 21.06 -6.01
N GLY A 16 2.85 21.19 -4.71
CA GLY A 16 1.64 21.84 -4.22
C GLY A 16 0.34 21.12 -4.61
N MET A 17 0.42 19.83 -4.96
CA MET A 17 -0.74 19.06 -5.40
C MET A 17 -1.72 18.84 -4.26
N SER A 18 -3.02 18.68 -4.59
CA SER A 18 -3.99 18.29 -3.58
C SER A 18 -3.70 16.86 -3.08
N PRO A 19 -3.99 16.54 -1.80
CA PRO A 19 -3.72 15.21 -1.25
C PRO A 19 -4.34 14.05 -2.01
N ARG A 20 -5.51 14.31 -2.63
CA ARG A 20 -6.22 13.35 -3.47
C ARG A 20 -5.51 13.07 -4.79
N GLU A 21 -4.96 14.10 -5.43
CA GLU A 21 -4.21 13.95 -6.68
C GLU A 21 -2.84 13.32 -6.44
N ALA A 22 -2.15 13.76 -5.38
CA ALA A 22 -0.86 13.25 -4.99
C ALA A 22 -0.88 11.73 -4.73
N ILE A 23 -1.83 11.26 -3.91
CA ILE A 23 -1.95 9.82 -3.61
C ILE A 23 -2.38 9.00 -4.84
N TYR A 24 -3.24 9.56 -5.69
CA TYR A 24 -3.67 8.88 -6.92
C TYR A 24 -2.50 8.67 -7.88
N GLN A 25 -1.69 9.71 -8.10
CA GLN A 25 -0.50 9.62 -8.94
C GLN A 25 0.55 8.69 -8.34
N ALA A 26 0.73 8.72 -7.01
CA ALA A 26 1.57 7.76 -6.29
C ALA A 26 1.15 6.31 -6.52
N CYS A 27 -0.16 6.02 -6.51
CA CYS A 27 -0.69 4.70 -6.79
C CYS A 27 -0.36 4.23 -8.20
N LEU A 28 -0.53 5.09 -9.22
CA LEU A 28 -0.26 4.75 -10.62
C LEU A 28 1.22 4.43 -10.86
N LEU A 29 2.13 5.25 -10.33
CA LEU A 29 3.57 5.06 -10.50
C LEU A 29 4.07 3.77 -9.85
N ARG A 30 3.37 3.28 -8.83
CA ARG A 30 3.78 2.10 -8.05
C ARG A 30 3.09 0.82 -8.44
N PHE A 31 1.98 0.93 -9.16
CA PHE A 31 1.26 -0.23 -9.64
C PHE A 31 2.18 -1.17 -10.44
N ARG A 32 3.00 -0.64 -11.36
CA ARG A 32 3.96 -1.45 -12.13
C ARG A 32 4.99 -2.16 -11.24
N PRO A 33 5.75 -1.47 -10.37
CA PRO A 33 6.68 -2.13 -9.43
C PRO A 33 6.04 -3.16 -8.48
N ILE A 34 4.84 -2.87 -7.95
CA ILE A 34 4.12 -3.78 -7.05
C ILE A 34 3.70 -5.05 -7.79
N LEU A 35 3.17 -4.92 -9.00
CA LEU A 35 2.84 -6.06 -9.83
C LEU A 35 4.09 -6.87 -10.23
N MET A 36 5.21 -6.23 -10.54
CA MET A 36 6.44 -6.94 -10.90
C MET A 36 6.94 -7.85 -9.78
N THR A 37 6.98 -7.35 -8.55
CA THR A 37 7.47 -8.13 -7.40
C THR A 37 6.49 -9.23 -6.99
N THR A 38 5.19 -8.95 -7.04
CA THR A 38 4.16 -9.97 -6.76
C THR A 38 4.19 -11.09 -7.79
N LEU A 39 4.24 -10.76 -9.08
CA LEU A 39 4.34 -11.77 -10.14
C LEU A 39 5.62 -12.61 -10.01
N ALA A 40 6.75 -11.99 -9.71
CA ALA A 40 8.00 -12.73 -9.48
C ALA A 40 7.88 -13.72 -8.31
N ALA A 41 7.29 -13.29 -7.18
CA ALA A 41 7.07 -14.14 -6.02
C ALA A 41 6.06 -15.28 -6.33
N LEU A 42 4.98 -14.98 -7.06
CA LEU A 42 3.98 -15.97 -7.47
C LEU A 42 4.59 -17.02 -8.40
N LEU A 43 5.37 -16.62 -9.40
CA LEU A 43 6.05 -17.53 -10.31
C LEU A 43 7.11 -18.37 -9.59
N GLY A 44 7.80 -17.81 -8.59
CA GLY A 44 8.73 -18.56 -7.74
C GLY A 44 8.04 -19.54 -6.78
N ALA A 45 6.81 -19.24 -6.35
CA ALA A 45 6.00 -20.11 -5.50
C ALA A 45 5.27 -21.22 -6.26
N LEU A 46 5.05 -21.02 -7.57
CA LEU A 46 4.30 -21.96 -8.42
C LEU A 46 4.87 -23.39 -8.41
N PRO A 47 6.20 -23.62 -8.52
CA PRO A 47 6.77 -24.96 -8.45
C PRO A 47 6.62 -25.61 -7.08
N LEU A 48 6.66 -24.83 -5.99
CA LEU A 48 6.45 -25.33 -4.63
C LEU A 48 5.02 -25.85 -4.46
N MET A 49 4.05 -25.10 -5.00
CA MET A 49 2.63 -25.42 -4.96
C MET A 49 2.26 -26.66 -5.81
N LEU A 50 2.95 -26.84 -6.94
CA LEU A 50 2.72 -27.97 -7.85
C LEU A 50 3.61 -29.19 -7.57
N SER A 51 4.53 -29.11 -6.60
CA SER A 51 5.43 -30.21 -6.27
C SER A 51 4.67 -31.47 -5.82
N THR A 52 5.06 -32.63 -6.37
CA THR A 52 4.44 -33.95 -6.14
C THR A 52 5.43 -35.00 -5.60
N GLY A 53 6.62 -34.58 -5.16
CA GLY A 53 7.67 -35.47 -4.64
C GLY A 53 7.71 -35.59 -3.11
N VAL A 54 8.77 -36.23 -2.59
CA VAL A 54 9.00 -36.38 -1.14
C VAL A 54 9.09 -35.00 -0.46
N GLY A 55 8.25 -34.80 0.57
CA GLY A 55 8.10 -33.52 1.26
C GLY A 55 7.11 -32.54 0.61
N ALA A 56 6.34 -32.96 -0.40
CA ALA A 56 5.25 -32.16 -0.98
C ALA A 56 4.14 -31.84 0.04
N GLU A 57 3.89 -32.74 1.00
CA GLU A 57 2.99 -32.56 2.14
C GLU A 57 3.23 -31.26 2.91
N LEU A 58 4.50 -30.82 3.01
CA LEU A 58 4.88 -29.58 3.67
C LEU A 58 5.00 -28.39 2.70
N ARG A 59 5.51 -28.62 1.48
CA ARG A 59 5.77 -27.53 0.51
C ARG A 59 4.49 -26.97 -0.11
N ARG A 60 3.48 -27.80 -0.34
CA ARG A 60 2.18 -27.38 -0.89
C ARG A 60 1.45 -26.36 0.00
N PRO A 61 1.16 -26.65 1.28
CA PRO A 61 0.44 -25.70 2.13
C PRO A 61 1.23 -24.39 2.33
N LEU A 62 2.56 -24.46 2.41
CA LEU A 62 3.43 -23.27 2.46
C LEU A 62 3.31 -22.42 1.19
N GLY A 63 3.36 -23.04 0.01
CA GLY A 63 3.20 -22.35 -1.27
C GLY A 63 1.82 -21.70 -1.42
N ILE A 64 0.75 -22.42 -1.09
CA ILE A 64 -0.62 -21.91 -1.14
C ILE A 64 -0.81 -20.73 -0.18
N GLY A 65 -0.35 -20.87 1.06
CA GLY A 65 -0.45 -19.81 2.07
C GLY A 65 0.31 -18.54 1.68
N MET A 66 1.53 -18.70 1.14
CA MET A 66 2.33 -17.57 0.68
C MET A 66 1.69 -16.86 -0.51
N VAL A 67 1.24 -17.61 -1.53
CA VAL A 67 0.57 -17.05 -2.71
C VAL A 67 -0.71 -16.29 -2.33
N GLY A 68 -1.58 -16.93 -1.55
CA GLY A 68 -2.82 -16.31 -1.08
C GLY A 68 -2.54 -15.07 -0.24
N GLY A 69 -1.61 -15.17 0.71
CA GLY A 69 -1.21 -14.05 1.57
C GLY A 69 -0.64 -12.86 0.79
N LEU A 70 0.21 -13.10 -0.21
CA LEU A 70 0.80 -12.05 -1.04
C LEU A 70 -0.26 -11.33 -1.89
N ILE A 71 -1.20 -12.06 -2.49
CA ILE A 71 -2.27 -11.46 -3.28
C ILE A 71 -3.16 -10.60 -2.39
N VAL A 72 -3.64 -11.16 -1.27
CA VAL A 72 -4.51 -10.44 -0.34
C VAL A 72 -3.81 -9.23 0.26
N SER A 73 -2.55 -9.38 0.70
CA SER A 73 -1.76 -8.29 1.26
C SER A 73 -1.61 -7.13 0.27
N GLN A 74 -1.46 -7.42 -1.01
CA GLN A 74 -1.20 -6.40 -2.01
C GLN A 74 -2.45 -5.68 -2.46
N VAL A 75 -3.56 -6.40 -2.60
CA VAL A 75 -4.88 -5.78 -2.77
C VAL A 75 -5.19 -4.88 -1.57
N LEU A 76 -5.08 -5.42 -0.36
CA LEU A 76 -5.35 -4.65 0.86
C LEU A 76 -4.43 -3.42 0.94
N THR A 77 -3.15 -3.55 0.63
CA THR A 77 -2.21 -2.41 0.66
C THR A 77 -2.58 -1.35 -0.37
N LEU A 78 -2.87 -1.72 -1.63
CA LEU A 78 -3.19 -0.76 -2.69
C LEU A 78 -4.50 0.00 -2.44
N PHE A 79 -5.50 -0.65 -1.83
CA PHE A 79 -6.79 -0.02 -1.55
C PHE A 79 -6.85 0.68 -0.19
N THR A 80 -6.30 0.07 0.86
CA THR A 80 -6.38 0.60 2.22
C THR A 80 -5.45 1.78 2.43
N THR A 81 -4.23 1.76 1.85
CA THR A 81 -3.26 2.87 2.02
C THR A 81 -3.82 4.23 1.54
N PRO A 82 -4.40 4.39 0.33
CA PRO A 82 -4.91 5.68 -0.11
C PRO A 82 -6.12 6.14 0.72
N VAL A 83 -6.98 5.21 1.16
CA VAL A 83 -8.12 5.53 2.02
C VAL A 83 -7.66 6.06 3.37
N ILE A 84 -6.70 5.36 4.00
CA ILE A 84 -6.13 5.77 5.29
C ILE A 84 -5.40 7.11 5.14
N TYR A 85 -4.66 7.32 4.05
CA TYR A 85 -3.97 8.58 3.78
C TYR A 85 -4.93 9.78 3.75
N LEU A 86 -6.01 9.67 2.98
CA LEU A 86 -7.02 10.74 2.88
C LEU A 86 -7.81 10.94 4.19
N LEU A 87 -7.99 9.87 4.97
CA LEU A 87 -8.60 9.97 6.29
C LEU A 87 -7.73 10.80 7.24
N PHE A 88 -6.42 10.52 7.26
CA PHE A 88 -5.46 11.26 8.08
C PHE A 88 -5.32 12.73 7.64
N ASP A 89 -5.32 13.00 6.34
CA ASP A 89 -5.34 14.38 5.83
C ASP A 89 -6.56 15.16 6.32
N ARG A 90 -7.77 14.57 6.21
CA ARG A 90 -9.00 15.19 6.75
C ARG A 90 -8.95 15.41 8.26
N LEU A 91 -8.42 14.45 9.01
CA LEU A 91 -8.22 14.57 10.46
C LEU A 91 -7.24 15.69 10.80
N ALA A 92 -6.14 15.82 10.05
CA ALA A 92 -5.16 16.88 10.24
C ALA A 92 -5.79 18.27 10.03
N LEU A 93 -6.56 18.44 8.95
CA LEU A 93 -7.29 19.68 8.67
C LEU A 93 -8.31 20.02 9.77
N TRP A 94 -9.07 19.03 10.24
CA TRP A 94 -10.03 19.23 11.33
C TRP A 94 -9.34 19.66 12.63
N THR A 95 -8.24 19.01 13.00
CA THR A 95 -7.47 19.34 14.22
C THR A 95 -6.86 20.75 14.12
N LYS A 96 -6.34 21.14 12.95
CA LYS A 96 -5.78 22.47 12.72
C LYS A 96 -6.84 23.58 12.86
N SER A 97 -8.05 23.34 12.36
CA SER A 97 -9.17 24.28 12.51
C SER A 97 -9.64 24.44 13.97
N ARG A 98 -9.54 23.38 14.78
CA ARG A 98 -9.85 23.40 16.22
C ARG A 98 -8.78 24.14 17.03
N PHE A 99 -7.50 24.01 16.64
CA PHE A 99 -6.38 24.60 17.36
C PHE A 99 -6.22 26.09 17.05
N ALA A 100 -6.40 26.51 15.78
CA ALA A 100 -6.36 27.92 15.40
C ALA A 100 -7.43 28.77 16.13
N ARG A 101 -8.58 28.16 16.46
CA ARG A 101 -9.66 28.83 17.22
C ARG A 101 -9.33 29.05 18.69
N HIS A 102 -8.31 28.38 19.22
CA HIS A 102 -7.88 28.48 20.62
C HIS A 102 -6.77 29.54 20.82
N GLU A 103 -6.16 30.00 19.73
CA GLU A 103 -5.11 31.03 19.72
C GLU A 103 -5.70 32.45 19.52
N GLU A 104 -6.90 32.56 18.94
CA GLU A 104 -7.68 33.83 18.90
C GLU A 104 -8.43 34.13 20.22
N GLU A 105 -8.59 33.15 21.12
CA GLU A 105 -9.30 33.30 22.41
C GLU A 105 -8.36 33.54 23.61
N ALA A 106 -7.03 33.62 23.41
CA ALA A 106 -6.01 33.87 24.45
C ALA A 106 -5.32 35.22 24.26
#